data_AF-A0A8E2UD80-F1
#
_entry.id   AF-A0A8E2UD80-F1
#
_cell.length_a   1.000
_cell.length_b   1.000
_cell.length_c   1.000
_cell.angle_alpha   90.00
_cell.angle_beta   90.00
_cell.angle_gamma   90.00
#
_symmetry.space_group_name_H-M   'P 1'
#
loop_
_entity.id
_entity.type
_entity.pdbx_description
1 polymer ?
#
loop_
_entity_poly.entity_id
_entity_poly.type
_entity_poly.pdbx_seq_one_letter_code
_entity_poly.pdbx_strand_id
1 'polypeptide(L)'
;MSDAPIILGYDPETLRERIDIDAAEARLAEIAVLRSLSALNEKVALLRMLGRLDEAFDTAQTAYRQSRFTGAREDALAARIRKAQVQQFQGKHDVALQDLNNCVDEALTHEWDELAAFALQHRGKVRFEQREYTDALVDFERAHELRLARGVAADQLQSSKFAIRVTRAILEGDEEPSSELSEPITSIDS
;
A
#
# COMPACT_ATOMS: atom_id res chain seq x y z
N MET A 1 -22.13 -7.24 -13.18
CA MET A 1 -21.16 -6.54 -12.31
C MET A 1 -19.86 -6.54 -13.09
N SER A 2 -19.32 -5.35 -13.38
CA SER A 2 -18.08 -5.27 -14.16
C SER A 2 -16.95 -5.74 -13.26
N ASP A 3 -16.31 -6.85 -13.60
CA ASP A 3 -15.11 -7.38 -12.93
C ASP A 3 -13.86 -6.57 -13.33
N ALA A 4 -14.04 -5.28 -13.60
CA ALA A 4 -12.99 -4.40 -14.12
C ALA A 4 -11.95 -4.14 -13.02
N PRO A 5 -10.65 -4.23 -13.34
CA PRO A 5 -9.60 -3.98 -12.37
C PRO A 5 -9.62 -2.51 -11.94
N ILE A 6 -9.67 -2.26 -10.62
CA ILE A 6 -9.60 -0.89 -10.08
C ILE A 6 -8.19 -0.31 -10.23
N ILE A 7 -7.15 -1.11 -9.99
CA ILE A 7 -5.75 -0.67 -10.12
C ILE A 7 -5.27 -1.03 -11.53
N LEU A 8 -4.85 -0.03 -12.28
CA LEU A 8 -4.39 -0.15 -13.67
C LEU A 8 -2.86 -0.22 -13.76
N GLY A 9 -2.16 0.23 -12.71
CA GLY A 9 -0.70 0.27 -12.65
C GLY A 9 -0.22 1.15 -11.51
N TYR A 10 1.04 1.56 -11.59
CA TYR A 10 1.68 2.44 -10.61
C TYR A 10 2.37 3.60 -11.29
N ASP A 11 2.39 4.74 -10.63
CA ASP A 11 3.08 5.94 -11.08
C ASP A 11 4.58 5.87 -10.73
N PRO A 12 5.53 5.98 -11.67
CA PRO A 12 6.95 5.86 -11.36
C PRO A 12 7.49 7.04 -10.52
N GLU A 13 6.83 8.20 -10.52
CA GLU A 13 7.28 9.35 -9.73
C GLU A 13 6.88 9.26 -8.25
N THR A 14 5.77 8.58 -7.95
CA THR A 14 5.17 8.56 -6.60
C THR A 14 5.00 7.15 -6.03
N LEU A 15 5.14 6.12 -6.86
CA LEU A 15 4.80 4.72 -6.58
C LEU A 15 3.34 4.50 -6.14
N ARG A 16 2.46 5.48 -6.38
CA ARG A 16 1.04 5.42 -6.05
C ARG A 16 0.28 4.65 -7.12
N GLU A 17 -0.83 4.06 -6.71
CA GLU A 17 -1.74 3.35 -7.61
C GLU A 17 -2.34 4.31 -8.65
N ARG A 18 -2.26 3.95 -9.93
CA ARG A 18 -3.08 4.54 -10.99
C ARG A 18 -4.37 3.73 -11.08
N ILE A 19 -5.53 4.40 -11.01
CA ILE A 19 -6.83 3.74 -10.85
C ILE A 19 -7.80 4.04 -11.98
N ASP A 20 -8.74 3.11 -12.20
CA ASP A 20 -10.03 3.39 -12.82
C ASP A 20 -10.94 4.06 -11.77
N ILE A 21 -11.21 5.36 -11.98
CA ILE A 21 -11.99 6.18 -11.05
C ILE A 21 -13.44 5.71 -11.00
N ASP A 22 -14.05 5.37 -12.14
CA ASP A 22 -15.45 4.96 -12.22
C ASP A 22 -15.66 3.62 -11.52
N ALA A 23 -14.74 2.66 -11.73
CA ALA A 23 -14.76 1.38 -11.03
C ALA A 23 -14.57 1.55 -9.51
N ALA A 24 -13.68 2.45 -9.07
CA ALA A 24 -13.46 2.72 -7.66
C ALA A 24 -14.68 3.39 -6.99
N GLU A 25 -15.30 4.39 -7.62
CA GLU A 25 -16.52 5.04 -7.12
C GLU A 25 -17.70 4.06 -7.08
N ALA A 26 -17.89 3.24 -8.12
CA ALA A 26 -18.92 2.22 -8.15
C ALA A 26 -18.75 1.22 -6.98
N ARG A 27 -17.52 0.74 -6.76
CA ARG A 27 -17.22 -0.18 -5.66
C ARG A 27 -17.45 0.46 -4.30
N LEU A 28 -17.05 1.73 -4.13
CA LEU A 28 -17.26 2.48 -2.91
C LEU A 28 -18.76 2.65 -2.60
N ALA A 29 -19.59 2.92 -3.62
CA ALA A 29 -21.03 3.01 -3.49
C ALA A 29 -21.68 1.68 -3.09
N GLU A 30 -21.25 0.55 -3.68
CA GLU A 30 -21.73 -0.79 -3.33
C GLU A 30 -21.53 -1.11 -1.84
N ILE A 31 -20.35 -0.81 -1.30
CA ILE A 31 -19.99 -1.14 0.09
C ILE A 31 -20.37 -0.02 1.07
N ALA A 32 -20.96 1.09 0.62
CA ALA A 32 -21.20 2.30 1.41
C ALA A 32 -21.98 2.04 2.71
N VAL A 33 -22.93 1.10 2.70
CA VAL A 33 -23.75 0.75 3.88
C VAL A 33 -23.10 -0.28 4.82
N LEU A 34 -22.08 -1.00 4.35
CA LEU A 34 -21.41 -2.02 5.15
C LEU A 34 -20.55 -1.40 6.26
N ARG A 35 -20.47 -2.10 7.40
CA ARG A 35 -19.77 -1.66 8.62
C ARG A 35 -18.86 -2.75 9.22
N SER A 36 -18.64 -3.84 8.49
CA SER A 36 -17.66 -4.85 8.91
C SER A 36 -16.25 -4.26 8.84
N LEU A 37 -15.32 -4.79 9.64
CA LEU A 37 -13.92 -4.33 9.61
C LEU A 37 -13.32 -4.46 8.20
N SER A 38 -13.61 -5.58 7.52
CA SER A 38 -13.21 -5.79 6.12
C SER A 38 -13.73 -4.70 5.19
N ALA A 39 -15.03 -4.35 5.28
CA ALA A 39 -15.60 -3.29 4.45
C ALA A 39 -15.02 -1.90 4.78
N LEU A 40 -14.74 -1.62 6.05
CA LEU A 40 -14.07 -0.37 6.44
C LEU A 40 -12.64 -0.31 5.88
N ASN A 41 -11.89 -1.40 5.97
CA ASN A 41 -10.53 -1.48 5.42
C ASN A 41 -10.51 -1.27 3.89
N GLU A 42 -11.50 -1.81 3.19
CA GLU A 42 -11.68 -1.61 1.75
C GLU A 42 -12.04 -0.14 1.43
N LYS A 43 -12.98 0.46 2.17
CA LYS A 43 -13.33 1.88 2.04
C LYS A 43 -12.12 2.79 2.24
N VAL A 44 -11.27 2.52 3.24
CA VAL A 44 -10.04 3.29 3.46
C VAL A 44 -9.17 3.28 2.21
N ALA A 45 -8.99 2.13 1.58
CA ALA A 45 -8.20 2.02 0.35
C ALA A 45 -8.84 2.79 -0.81
N LEU A 46 -10.15 2.62 -1.04
CA LEU A 46 -10.87 3.30 -2.12
C LEU A 46 -10.88 4.82 -1.93
N LEU A 47 -11.23 5.32 -0.74
CA LEU A 47 -11.24 6.74 -0.43
C LEU A 47 -9.84 7.36 -0.57
N ARG A 48 -8.78 6.64 -0.15
CA ARG A 48 -7.38 7.07 -0.34
C ARG A 48 -7.05 7.21 -1.82
N MET A 49 -7.34 6.19 -2.62
CA MET A 49 -7.02 6.18 -4.06
C MET A 49 -7.85 7.23 -4.83
N LEU A 50 -9.09 7.50 -4.40
CA LEU A 50 -9.95 8.57 -4.93
C LEU A 50 -9.56 9.98 -4.45
N GLY A 51 -8.55 10.12 -3.58
CA GLY A 51 -8.12 11.40 -3.03
C GLY A 51 -9.05 12.01 -1.98
N ARG A 52 -10.05 11.27 -1.49
CA ARG A 52 -10.98 11.68 -0.41
C ARG A 52 -10.33 11.47 0.97
N LEU A 53 -9.20 12.15 1.19
CA LEU A 53 -8.25 11.79 2.24
C LEU A 53 -8.76 12.01 3.67
N ASP A 54 -9.56 13.05 3.91
CA ASP A 54 -10.12 13.30 5.24
C ASP A 54 -11.13 12.21 5.64
N GLU A 55 -12.01 11.85 4.71
CA GLU A 55 -12.96 10.75 4.90
C GLU A 55 -12.24 9.40 5.03
N ALA A 56 -11.18 9.19 4.24
CA ALA A 56 -10.32 8.01 4.38
C ALA A 56 -9.71 7.92 5.78
N PHE A 57 -9.26 9.06 6.33
CA PHE A 57 -8.65 9.11 7.66
C PHE A 57 -9.67 8.82 8.76
N ASP A 58 -10.86 9.42 8.70
CA ASP A 58 -11.95 9.14 9.66
C ASP A 58 -12.42 7.69 9.59
N THR A 59 -12.48 7.12 8.38
CA THR A 59 -12.79 5.71 8.18
C THR A 59 -11.69 4.82 8.74
N ALA A 60 -10.40 5.18 8.56
CA ALA A 60 -9.27 4.42 9.10
C ALA A 60 -9.23 4.46 10.63
N GLN A 61 -9.55 5.59 11.24
CA GLN A 61 -9.70 5.69 12.69
C GLN A 61 -10.85 4.79 13.21
N THR A 62 -11.95 4.73 12.46
CA THR A 62 -13.07 3.85 12.79
C THR A 62 -12.69 2.38 12.66
N ALA A 63 -12.02 1.99 11.58
CA ALA A 63 -11.50 0.64 11.38
C ALA A 63 -10.53 0.23 12.49
N TYR A 64 -9.60 1.12 12.88
CA TYR A 64 -8.66 0.86 13.97
C TYR A 64 -9.35 0.73 15.33
N ARG A 65 -10.37 1.55 15.62
CA ARG A 65 -11.17 1.38 16.85
C ARG A 65 -11.87 0.01 16.84
N GLN A 66 -12.46 -0.38 15.72
CA GLN A 66 -13.17 -1.64 15.58
C GLN A 66 -12.24 -2.87 15.67
N SER A 67 -11.05 -2.81 15.09
CA SER A 67 -10.07 -3.90 15.11
C SER A 67 -9.63 -4.27 16.52
N ARG A 68 -9.61 -3.30 17.46
CA ARG A 68 -9.26 -3.57 18.87
C ARG A 68 -10.26 -4.50 19.57
N PHE A 69 -11.46 -4.67 19.03
CA PHE A 69 -12.49 -5.54 19.58
C PHE A 69 -12.55 -6.94 18.93
N THR A 70 -11.72 -7.22 17.91
CA THR A 70 -11.69 -8.57 17.29
C THR A 70 -10.91 -9.58 18.14
N GLY A 71 -10.06 -9.09 19.06
CA GLY A 71 -9.15 -9.91 19.85
C GLY A 71 -7.87 -10.32 19.11
N ALA A 72 -7.79 -10.08 17.79
CA ALA A 72 -6.60 -10.34 16.99
C ALA A 72 -5.71 -9.10 16.92
N ARG A 73 -4.47 -9.22 17.40
CA ARG A 73 -3.49 -8.12 17.35
C ARG A 73 -3.11 -7.73 15.91
N GLU A 74 -3.09 -8.73 15.03
CA GLU A 74 -2.85 -8.56 13.59
C GLU A 74 -3.84 -7.59 12.94
N ASP A 75 -5.13 -7.65 13.30
CA ASP A 75 -6.15 -6.73 12.77
C ASP A 75 -5.85 -5.27 13.16
N ALA A 76 -5.44 -5.07 14.42
CA ALA A 76 -5.08 -3.74 14.91
C ALA A 76 -3.81 -3.20 14.26
N LEU A 77 -2.83 -4.07 13.99
CA LEU A 77 -1.62 -3.71 13.27
C LEU A 77 -1.92 -3.35 11.80
N ALA A 78 -2.70 -4.19 11.11
CA ALA A 78 -3.13 -3.95 9.73
C ALA A 78 -3.89 -2.61 9.59
N ALA A 79 -4.79 -2.30 10.53
CA ALA A 79 -5.52 -1.03 10.54
C ALA A 79 -4.60 0.18 10.77
N ARG A 80 -3.57 0.06 11.62
CA ARG A 80 -2.55 1.10 11.82
C ARG A 80 -1.73 1.35 10.55
N ILE A 81 -1.31 0.28 9.86
CA ILE A 81 -0.60 0.39 8.58
C ILE A 81 -1.46 1.14 7.54
N ARG A 82 -2.75 0.78 7.40
CA ARG A 82 -3.67 1.48 6.50
C ARG A 82 -3.88 2.95 6.86
N LYS A 83 -3.99 3.28 8.15
CA LYS A 83 -4.07 4.67 8.62
C LYS A 83 -2.80 5.46 8.24
N ALA A 84 -1.61 4.85 8.39
CA ALA A 84 -0.35 5.48 8.00
C ALA A 84 -0.26 5.74 6.48
N GLN A 85 -0.83 4.87 5.64
CA GLN A 85 -0.96 5.13 4.20
C GLN A 85 -1.81 6.38 3.90
N VAL A 86 -2.91 6.57 4.64
CA VAL A 86 -3.71 7.80 4.47
C VAL A 86 -2.91 9.03 4.89
N GLN A 87 -2.16 8.95 6.00
CA GLN A 87 -1.31 10.04 6.46
C GLN A 87 -0.19 10.36 5.45
N GLN A 88 0.41 9.35 4.84
CA GLN A 88 1.34 9.51 3.71
C GLN A 88 0.67 10.31 2.58
N PHE A 89 -0.53 9.89 2.14
CA PHE A 89 -1.24 10.58 1.05
C PHE A 89 -1.62 12.02 1.42
N GLN A 90 -1.83 12.32 2.71
CA GLN A 90 -2.03 13.67 3.24
C GLN A 90 -0.74 14.50 3.33
N GLY A 91 0.41 13.97 2.91
CA GLY A 91 1.72 14.63 3.01
C GLY A 91 2.32 14.62 4.42
N LYS A 92 1.73 13.89 5.38
CA LYS A 92 2.19 13.82 6.77
C LYS A 92 3.28 12.75 6.92
N HIS A 93 4.34 12.88 6.12
CA HIS A 93 5.35 11.83 5.95
C HIS A 93 6.04 11.45 7.27
N ASP A 94 6.45 12.40 8.11
CA ASP A 94 7.13 12.10 9.38
C ASP A 94 6.26 11.27 10.33
N VAL A 95 4.97 11.61 10.41
CA VAL A 95 4.00 10.89 11.25
C VAL A 95 3.75 9.49 10.69
N ALA A 96 3.60 9.37 9.36
CA ALA A 96 3.42 8.08 8.71
C ALA A 96 4.66 7.18 8.90
N LEU A 97 5.87 7.74 8.75
CA LEU A 97 7.13 7.03 8.92
C LEU A 97 7.31 6.53 10.36
N GLN A 98 7.02 7.37 11.36
CA GLN A 98 7.06 6.98 12.77
C GLN A 98 6.06 5.84 13.07
N ASP A 99 4.81 5.96 12.59
CA ASP A 99 3.79 4.93 12.80
C ASP A 99 4.18 3.62 12.11
N LEU A 100 4.74 3.67 10.89
CA LEU A 100 5.16 2.51 10.12
C LEU A 100 6.41 1.83 10.71
N ASN A 101 7.38 2.58 11.24
CA ASN A 101 8.52 2.00 11.96
C ASN A 101 8.05 1.09 13.10
N ASN A 102 7.16 1.61 13.94
CA ASN A 102 6.58 0.82 15.04
C ASN A 102 5.82 -0.42 14.51
N CYS A 103 5.14 -0.31 13.36
CA CYS A 103 4.41 -1.43 12.79
C CYS A 103 5.33 -2.52 12.22
N VAL A 104 6.43 -2.12 11.57
CA VAL A 104 7.47 -3.02 11.06
C VAL A 104 8.10 -3.78 12.22
N ASP A 105 8.51 -3.07 13.28
CA ASP A 105 9.16 -3.68 14.44
C ASP A 105 8.24 -4.68 15.14
N GLU A 106 6.95 -4.33 15.32
CA GLU A 106 5.95 -5.19 15.93
C GLU A 106 5.69 -6.45 15.07
N ALA A 107 5.52 -6.29 13.75
CA ALA A 107 5.28 -7.41 12.84
C ALA A 107 6.47 -8.38 12.78
N LEU A 108 7.70 -7.86 12.69
CA LEU A 108 8.91 -8.68 12.63
C LEU A 108 9.16 -9.42 13.96
N THR A 109 8.94 -8.75 15.10
CA THR A 109 9.07 -9.36 16.44
C THR A 109 8.12 -10.55 16.63
N HIS A 110 6.93 -10.47 16.01
CA HIS A 110 5.92 -11.52 16.08
C HIS A 110 5.93 -12.49 14.89
N GLU A 111 6.89 -12.37 13.96
CA GLU A 111 7.00 -13.21 12.77
C GLU A 111 5.74 -13.20 11.88
N TRP A 112 5.02 -12.07 11.87
CA TRP A 112 3.86 -11.82 11.02
C TRP A 112 4.29 -11.35 9.64
N ASP A 113 4.92 -12.24 8.87
CA ASP A 113 5.57 -11.91 7.60
C ASP A 113 4.69 -11.14 6.61
N GLU A 114 3.40 -11.46 6.49
CA GLU A 114 2.49 -10.74 5.61
C GLU A 114 2.31 -9.28 6.05
N LEU A 115 2.17 -9.03 7.35
CA LEU A 115 2.06 -7.69 7.91
C LEU A 115 3.39 -6.96 7.90
N ALA A 116 4.50 -7.66 8.09
CA ALA A 116 5.84 -7.10 7.97
C ALA A 116 6.09 -6.63 6.53
N ALA A 117 5.77 -7.46 5.53
CA ALA A 117 5.87 -7.09 4.12
C ALA A 117 4.96 -5.90 3.78
N PHE A 118 3.73 -5.89 4.31
CA PHE A 118 2.80 -4.78 4.11
C PHE A 118 3.31 -3.48 4.72
N ALA A 119 3.80 -3.51 5.96
CA ALA A 119 4.37 -2.34 6.64
C ALA A 119 5.64 -1.83 5.94
N LEU A 120 6.56 -2.73 5.59
CA LEU A 120 7.80 -2.40 4.87
C LEU A 120 7.50 -1.76 3.51
N GLN A 121 6.59 -2.34 2.73
CA GLN A 121 6.19 -1.78 1.43
C GLN A 121 5.74 -0.32 1.57
N HIS A 122 4.93 -0.01 2.57
CA HIS A 122 4.42 1.34 2.75
C HIS A 122 5.42 2.28 3.42
N ARG A 123 6.31 1.78 4.29
CA ARG A 123 7.44 2.56 4.80
C ARG A 123 8.39 2.96 3.68
N GLY A 124 8.70 2.02 2.79
CA GLY A 124 9.50 2.28 1.60
C GLY A 124 8.88 3.36 0.71
N LYS A 125 7.55 3.36 0.52
CA LYS A 125 6.86 4.43 -0.24
C LYS A 125 7.00 5.82 0.43
N VAL A 126 6.90 5.90 1.76
CA VAL A 126 7.12 7.17 2.48
C VAL A 126 8.54 7.67 2.30
N ARG A 127 9.53 6.78 2.48
CA ARG A 127 10.96 7.09 2.27
C ARG A 127 11.25 7.52 0.84
N PHE A 128 10.65 6.84 -0.14
CA PHE A 128 10.74 7.19 -1.55
C PHE A 128 10.22 8.61 -1.83
N GLU A 129 9.06 8.97 -1.29
CA GLU A 129 8.51 10.34 -1.42
C GLU A 129 9.38 11.40 -0.71
N GLN A 130 10.12 11.01 0.33
CA GLN A 130 11.13 11.84 1.00
C GLN A 130 12.51 11.83 0.29
N ARG A 131 12.64 11.12 -0.84
CA ARG A 131 13.88 10.93 -1.60
C ARG A 131 14.98 10.17 -0.86
N GLU A 132 14.61 9.41 0.16
CA GLU A 132 15.49 8.49 0.90
C GLU A 132 15.58 7.15 0.16
N TYR A 133 16.06 7.19 -1.10
CA TYR A 133 15.94 6.07 -2.04
C TYR A 133 16.68 4.81 -1.61
N THR A 134 17.85 4.94 -0.97
CA THR A 134 18.61 3.78 -0.45
C THR A 134 17.81 3.02 0.61
N ASP A 135 17.24 3.74 1.57
CA ASP A 135 16.44 3.12 2.65
C ASP A 135 15.09 2.61 2.14
N ALA A 136 14.51 3.29 1.13
CA ALA A 136 13.32 2.82 0.43
C ALA A 136 13.58 1.48 -0.28
N LEU A 137 14.72 1.36 -0.98
CA LEU A 137 15.10 0.12 -1.68
C LEU A 137 15.22 -1.05 -0.72
N VAL A 138 15.89 -0.86 0.42
CA VAL A 138 16.01 -1.88 1.48
C VAL A 138 14.64 -2.37 1.94
N ASP A 139 13.69 -1.46 2.15
CA ASP A 139 12.33 -1.83 2.55
C ASP A 139 11.60 -2.61 1.46
N PHE A 140 11.70 -2.19 0.20
CA PHE A 140 11.02 -2.87 -0.91
C PHE A 140 11.59 -4.26 -1.17
N GLU A 141 12.91 -4.43 -1.12
CA GLU A 141 13.57 -5.72 -1.26
C GLU A 141 13.14 -6.67 -0.14
N ARG A 142 13.15 -6.19 1.11
CA ARG A 142 12.73 -7.01 2.25
C ARG A 142 11.25 -7.39 2.16
N ALA A 143 10.38 -6.47 1.74
CA ALA A 143 8.97 -6.76 1.51
C ALA A 143 8.77 -7.81 0.41
N HIS A 144 9.54 -7.73 -0.67
CA HIS A 144 9.49 -8.70 -1.77
C HIS A 144 9.94 -10.10 -1.33
N GLU A 145 11.02 -10.22 -0.57
CA GLU A 145 11.51 -11.48 -0.02
C GLU A 145 10.46 -12.18 0.84
N LEU A 146 9.85 -11.45 1.79
CA LEU A 146 8.81 -11.98 2.67
C LEU A 146 7.60 -12.48 1.88
N ARG A 147 7.19 -11.73 0.84
CA ARG A 147 6.09 -12.12 -0.07
C ARG A 147 6.42 -13.40 -0.85
N LEU A 148 7.63 -13.49 -1.42
CA LEU A 148 8.07 -14.68 -2.15
C LEU A 148 8.07 -15.94 -1.26
N ALA A 149 8.57 -15.83 -0.02
CA ALA A 149 8.65 -16.96 0.90
C ALA A 149 7.27 -17.54 1.27
N ARG A 150 6.21 -16.73 1.20
CA ARG A 150 4.84 -17.12 1.58
C ARG A 150 3.94 -17.50 0.39
N GLY A 151 4.43 -17.36 -0.85
CA GLY A 151 3.64 -17.67 -2.05
C GLY A 151 2.40 -16.79 -2.19
N VAL A 152 2.48 -15.53 -1.77
CA VAL A 152 1.34 -14.59 -1.80
C VAL A 152 0.89 -14.26 -3.23
N ALA A 153 -0.29 -13.65 -3.33
CA ALA A 153 -0.91 -13.24 -4.59
C ALA A 153 0.01 -12.38 -5.48
N ALA A 154 -0.12 -12.58 -6.80
CA ALA A 154 0.76 -12.00 -7.81
C ALA A 154 0.76 -10.47 -7.81
N ASP A 155 -0.35 -9.83 -7.49
CA ASP A 155 -0.53 -8.37 -7.45
C ASP A 155 0.39 -7.68 -6.42
N GLN A 156 0.52 -8.27 -5.23
CA GLN A 156 1.39 -7.78 -4.17
C GLN A 156 2.88 -7.90 -4.53
N LEU A 157 3.23 -8.95 -5.27
CA LEU A 157 4.58 -9.13 -5.83
C LEU A 157 4.87 -8.08 -6.90
N GLN A 158 3.90 -7.73 -7.76
CA GLN A 158 4.07 -6.70 -8.78
C GLN A 158 4.33 -5.32 -8.17
N SER A 159 3.64 -4.96 -7.09
CA SER A 159 3.86 -3.67 -6.41
C SER A 159 5.30 -3.52 -5.92
N SER A 160 5.86 -4.57 -5.28
CA SER A 160 7.26 -4.54 -4.83
C SER A 160 8.24 -4.53 -5.99
N LYS A 161 8.03 -5.36 -7.01
CA LYS A 161 8.91 -5.42 -8.18
C LYS A 161 8.98 -4.07 -8.90
N PHE A 162 7.83 -3.43 -9.09
CA PHE A 162 7.75 -2.10 -9.67
C PHE A 162 8.55 -1.08 -8.83
N ALA A 163 8.32 -1.05 -7.52
CA ALA A 163 9.01 -0.13 -6.61
C ALA A 163 10.53 -0.35 -6.58
N ILE A 164 10.99 -1.61 -6.53
CA ILE A 164 12.42 -1.96 -6.60
C ILE A 164 13.04 -1.46 -7.91
N ARG A 165 12.39 -1.76 -9.05
CA ARG A 165 12.87 -1.39 -10.38
C ARG A 165 13.01 0.12 -10.54
N VAL A 166 11.98 0.88 -10.17
CA VAL A 166 12.00 2.35 -10.23
C VAL A 166 13.07 2.93 -9.28
N THR A 167 13.17 2.41 -8.06
CA THR A 167 14.13 2.94 -7.08
C THR A 167 15.58 2.66 -7.49
N ARG A 168 15.86 1.50 -8.10
CA ARG A 168 17.20 1.18 -8.64
C ARG A 168 17.57 2.09 -9.81
N ALA A 169 16.68 2.29 -10.77
CA ALA A 169 16.92 3.20 -11.89
C ALA A 169 17.32 4.61 -11.42
N ILE A 170 16.62 5.14 -10.41
CA ILE A 170 16.96 6.43 -9.79
C ILE A 170 18.36 6.43 -9.16
N LEU A 171 18.71 5.37 -8.42
CA LEU A 171 20.02 5.24 -7.76
C LEU A 171 21.18 5.04 -8.75
N GLU A 172 20.91 4.40 -9.87
CA GLU A 172 21.89 4.13 -10.95
C GLU A 172 22.09 5.35 -11.87
N GLY A 173 21.21 6.37 -11.77
CA GLY A 173 21.30 7.59 -12.55
C GLY A 173 20.68 7.48 -13.95
N ASP A 174 19.79 6.49 -14.16
CA ASP A 174 19.03 6.36 -15.39
C ASP A 174 18.01 7.52 -15.46
N GLU A 175 18.30 8.52 -16.30
CA GLU A 175 17.52 9.78 -16.39
C GLU A 175 16.06 9.57 -16.84
N GLU A 176 15.71 8.40 -17.35
CA GLU A 176 14.32 8.01 -17.54
C GLU A 176 14.10 6.57 -17.08
N PRO A 177 13.10 6.31 -16.23
CA PRO A 177 12.50 5.00 -16.15
C PRO A 177 12.02 4.68 -17.59
N SER A 178 12.74 3.81 -18.31
CA SER A 178 12.50 3.53 -19.74
C SER A 178 11.01 3.31 -20.04
N SER A 179 10.54 3.77 -21.20
CA SER A 179 9.12 3.67 -21.61
C SER A 179 8.51 2.26 -21.59
N GLU A 180 9.32 1.23 -21.33
CA GLU A 180 8.93 -0.16 -21.06
C GLU A 180 8.32 -0.37 -19.65
N LEU A 181 8.36 0.62 -18.76
CA LEU A 181 7.88 0.50 -17.38
C LEU A 181 6.38 0.78 -17.23
N SER A 182 5.71 1.25 -18.28
CA SER A 182 4.28 1.57 -18.32
C SER A 182 3.39 0.41 -18.77
N GLU A 183 3.93 -0.81 -18.89
CA GLU A 183 3.11 -1.95 -19.29
C GLU A 183 1.98 -2.18 -18.28
N PRO A 184 0.71 -2.25 -18.74
CA PRO A 184 -0.41 -2.53 -17.86
C PRO A 184 -0.22 -3.91 -17.21
N ILE A 185 -0.75 -4.05 -15.99
CA ILE A 185 -0.68 -5.30 -15.18
C ILE A 185 -1.17 -6.54 -15.96
N THR A 186 -1.89 -6.34 -17.06
CA THR A 186 -2.40 -7.39 -17.95
C THR A 186 -1.35 -8.02 -18.89
N SER A 187 -0.10 -7.53 -18.99
CA SER A 187 0.88 -8.08 -19.95
C SER A 187 1.69 -9.28 -19.43
N ILE A 188 1.57 -9.66 -18.15
CA ILE A 188 2.32 -10.79 -17.60
C ILE A 188 1.48 -12.07 -17.73
N ASP A 189 1.74 -12.78 -18.82
CA ASP A 189 1.40 -14.17 -19.20
C ASP A 189 0.26 -14.91 -18.48
N SER A 190 -0.68 -15.38 -19.31
CA SER A 190 -1.64 -16.46 -19.02
C SER A 190 -0.96 -17.82 -18.83
#